data_AF-A0A1Q8QW89-F1
#
_entry.id   AF-A0A1Q8QW89-F1
#
_cell.length_a   1.000
_cell.length_b   1.000
_cell.length_c   1.000
_cell.angle_alpha   90.00
_cell.angle_beta   90.00
_cell.angle_gamma   90.00
#
_symmetry.space_group_name_H-M   'P 1'
#
loop_
_entity.id
_entity.type
_entity.pdbx_description
1 polymer ?
#
loop_
_entity_poly.entity_id
_entity_poly.type
_entity_poly.pdbx_seq_one_letter_code
_entity_poly.pdbx_strand_id
1 'polypeptide(L)' 'MVKHPQILARDMVHTLTNFQGSGKDIVCTGVPIKLSETPGEAKMVFARTGENTDEVLAGIGYSAAQIEQFHKVGIV' A
#
# COMPACT_ATOMS: atom_id res chain seq x y z
N MET A 1 7.79 -15.48 -17.26
CA MET A 1 7.67 -14.03 -17.45
C MET A 1 8.38 -13.25 -16.33
N VAL A 2 7.98 -13.37 -15.06
CA VAL A 2 8.58 -12.62 -13.91
C VAL A 2 10.12 -12.74 -13.77
N LYS A 3 10.71 -13.89 -14.12
CA LYS A 3 12.17 -14.12 -14.06
C LYS A 3 12.94 -13.67 -15.32
N HIS A 4 12.29 -13.02 -16.28
CA HIS A 4 12.96 -12.60 -17.50
C HIS A 4 14.04 -11.56 -17.18
N PRO A 5 15.25 -11.63 -17.79
CA PRO A 5 16.35 -10.71 -17.45
C PRO A 5 15.97 -9.23 -17.53
N GLN A 6 15.21 -8.84 -18.56
CA GLN A 6 14.75 -7.45 -18.72
C GLN A 6 13.80 -6.98 -17.61
N ILE A 7 13.00 -7.89 -17.03
CA ILE A 7 12.06 -7.57 -15.95
C ILE A 7 12.82 -7.34 -14.64
N LEU A 8 13.81 -8.21 -14.36
CA LEU A 8 14.64 -8.13 -13.18
C LEU A 8 15.60 -6.93 -13.23
N ALA A 9 16.26 -6.70 -14.36
CA ALA A 9 17.20 -5.59 -14.55
C ALA A 9 16.55 -4.20 -14.47
N ARG A 10 15.22 -4.13 -14.45
CA ARG A 10 14.44 -2.89 -14.44
C ARG A 10 13.54 -2.77 -13.21
N ASP A 11 13.68 -3.66 -12.24
CA ASP A 11 12.86 -3.67 -11.02
C ASP A 11 11.36 -3.53 -11.33
N MET A 12 10.89 -4.28 -12.33
CA MET A 12 9.48 -4.22 -12.76
C MET A 12 8.58 -5.15 -11.93
N VAL A 13 9.17 -5.95 -11.03
CA VAL A 13 8.47 -6.86 -10.13
C VAL A 13 9.22 -6.92 -8.80
N HIS A 14 8.49 -7.09 -7.71
CA HIS A 14 9.04 -7.34 -6.38
C HIS A 14 8.46 -8.64 -5.85
N THR A 15 9.30 -9.45 -5.22
CA THR A 15 8.87 -10.66 -4.54
C THR A 15 8.88 -10.39 -3.04
N LEU A 16 7.71 -10.48 -2.42
CA LEU A 16 7.54 -10.41 -0.97
C LEU A 16 7.58 -11.84 -0.42
N THR A 17 8.69 -12.19 0.21
CA THR A 17 8.87 -13.53 0.79
C THR A 17 7.97 -13.72 2.02
N ASN A 18 7.31 -14.87 2.12
CA ASN A 18 6.45 -15.24 3.25
C ASN A 18 5.51 -14.08 3.68
N PHE A 19 4.74 -13.56 2.74
CA PHE A 19 3.95 -12.35 2.95
C PHE A 19 3.01 -12.50 4.14
N GLN A 20 3.11 -11.57 5.10
CA GLN A 20 2.33 -11.55 6.34
C GLN A 20 2.34 -12.90 7.09
N GLY A 21 3.43 -13.67 7.01
CA GLY A 21 3.54 -14.96 7.70
C GLY A 21 2.69 -16.08 7.10
N SER A 22 2.15 -15.90 5.88
CA SER A 22 1.24 -16.86 5.23
C SER A 22 1.90 -18.15 4.73
N GLY A 23 3.22 -18.26 4.81
CA GLY A 23 4.03 -19.32 4.19
C GLY A 23 4.12 -19.22 2.68
N LYS A 24 3.60 -18.14 2.07
CA LYS A 24 3.56 -17.93 0.62
C LYS A 24 4.28 -16.67 0.22
N ASP A 25 5.03 -16.78 -0.86
CA ASP A 25 5.62 -15.63 -1.52
C ASP A 25 4.60 -14.98 -2.45
N ILE A 26 4.61 -13.65 -2.53
CA ILE A 26 3.74 -12.89 -3.42
C ILE A 26 4.60 -12.06 -4.36
N VAL A 27 4.26 -12.10 -5.64
CA VAL A 27 4.89 -11.25 -6.64
C VAL A 27 3.98 -10.06 -6.92
N CYS A 28 4.49 -8.86 -6.66
CA CYS A 28 3.82 -7.60 -6.94
C CYS A 28 4.52 -6.89 -8.10
N THR A 29 3.77 -6.13 -8.89
CA THR A 29 4.33 -5.30 -9.95
C THR A 29 5.03 -4.08 -9.37
N GLY A 30 6.25 -3.81 -9.83
CA GLY A 30 6.93 -2.54 -9.61
C GLY A 30 6.45 -1.46 -10.58
N VAL A 31 7.24 -0.40 -10.77
CA VAL A 31 6.92 0.68 -11.72
C VAL A 31 7.55 0.38 -13.08
N PRO A 32 6.79 0.02 -14.14
CA PRO A 32 7.37 -0.38 -15.43
C PRO A 32 7.90 0.80 -16.25
N ILE A 33 7.29 1.98 -16.11
CA ILE A 33 7.67 3.21 -16.80
C ILE A 33 8.67 3.97 -15.92
N LYS A 34 9.84 4.27 -16.47
CA LYS A 34 10.92 4.95 -15.73
C LYS A 34 11.02 6.40 -16.18
N LEU A 35 10.66 7.31 -15.29
CA LEU A 35 10.80 8.75 -15.50
C LEU A 35 12.14 9.21 -14.93
N SER A 36 12.85 10.06 -15.65
CA SER A 36 14.18 10.54 -15.25
C SER A 36 14.12 11.61 -14.15
N GLU A 37 13.16 12.53 -14.23
CA GLU A 37 13.05 13.65 -13.29
C GLU A 37 12.22 13.30 -12.05
N THR A 38 11.14 12.54 -12.24
CA THR A 38 10.24 12.12 -11.15
C THR A 38 10.05 10.60 -11.13
N PRO A 39 11.07 9.83 -10.74
CA PRO A 39 10.95 8.38 -10.65
C PRO A 39 9.77 7.96 -9.77
N GLY A 40 8.88 7.12 -10.30
CA GLY A 40 7.80 6.54 -9.52
C GLY A 40 8.33 5.47 -8.56
N GLU A 41 7.69 5.33 -7.40
CA GLU A 41 8.00 4.33 -6.39
C GLU A 41 6.79 3.43 -6.14
N ALA A 42 6.99 2.11 -6.20
CA ALA A 42 5.98 1.13 -5.80
C ALA A 42 6.20 0.76 -4.33
N LYS A 43 5.33 1.24 -3.44
CA LYS A 43 5.39 0.95 -2.01
C LYS A 43 4.64 -0.34 -1.71
N MET A 44 5.36 -1.35 -1.22
CA MET A 44 4.78 -2.65 -0.82
C MET A 44 4.25 -2.61 0.62
N VAL A 45 3.55 -1.53 0.97
CA VAL A 45 2.91 -1.31 2.28
C VAL A 45 1.41 -1.36 2.08
N PHE A 46 0.76 -2.29 2.76
CA PHE A 46 -0.67 -2.55 2.62
C PHE A 46 -1.36 -2.15 3.92
N ALA A 47 -2.26 -1.18 3.85
CA ALA A 47 -3.03 -0.76 5.01
C ALA A 47 -3.94 -1.89 5.49
N ARG A 48 -4.06 -2.05 6.81
CA ARG A 48 -5.11 -2.88 7.42
C ARG A 48 -6.46 -2.21 7.25
N THR A 49 -7.53 -3.00 7.41
CA THR A 49 -8.90 -2.46 7.46
C THR A 49 -8.99 -1.35 8.50
N GLY A 50 -9.34 -0.15 8.06
CA GLY A 50 -9.51 1.03 8.91
C GLY A 50 -8.21 1.70 9.40
N GLU A 51 -7.03 1.27 8.97
CA GLU A 51 -5.75 1.77 9.51
C GLU A 51 -5.57 3.30 9.38
N ASN A 52 -6.07 3.89 8.29
CA ASN A 52 -5.97 5.33 8.04
C ASN A 52 -7.31 6.08 8.20
N THR A 53 -8.35 5.46 8.76
CA THR A 53 -9.69 6.08 8.88
C THR A 53 -9.63 7.40 9.64
N ASP A 54 -9.07 7.39 10.85
CA ASP A 54 -9.02 8.57 11.72
C ASP A 54 -8.15 9.68 11.12
N GLU A 55 -7.02 9.30 10.51
CA GLU A 55 -6.11 10.23 9.83
C GLU A 55 -6.81 10.97 8.69
N VAL A 56 -7.54 10.25 7.84
CA VAL A 56 -8.27 10.83 6.70
C VAL A 56 -9.41 11.72 7.19
N LEU A 57 -10.19 11.28 8.19
CA LEU A 57 -11.30 12.05 8.74
C LEU A 57 -10.82 13.35 9.40
N ALA A 58 -9.73 13.29 10.17
CA ALA A 58 -9.12 14.48 10.74
C ALA A 58 -8.59 15.42 9.64
N GLY A 59 -7.95 14.86 8.60
CA GLY A 59 -7.42 15.61 7.47
C GLY A 59 -8.47 16.38 6.66
N ILE A 60 -9.73 15.95 6.68
CA ILE A 60 -10.86 16.64 6.03
C ILE A 60 -11.72 17.48 7.00
N GLY A 61 -11.30 17.62 8.26
CA GLY A 61 -11.88 18.59 9.20
C GLY A 61 -12.85 18.02 10.24
N TYR A 62 -12.98 16.70 10.38
CA TYR A 62 -13.72 16.13 11.50
C TYR A 62 -12.93 16.26 12.81
N SER A 63 -13.61 16.70 13.86
CA SER A 63 -13.05 16.71 15.21
C SER A 63 -12.89 15.31 15.77
N ALA A 64 -11.96 15.13 16.72
CA ALA A 64 -11.79 13.87 17.43
C ALA A 64 -13.10 13.36 18.07
N ALA A 65 -13.94 14.26 18.59
CA ALA A 65 -15.23 13.91 19.17
C ALA A 65 -16.23 13.36 18.14
N GLN A 66 -16.22 13.88 16.91
CA GLN A 66 -17.06 13.36 15.82
C GLN A 66 -16.57 12.00 15.35
N ILE A 67 -15.26 11.82 15.22
CA ILE A 67 -14.65 10.54 14.82
C ILE A 67 -14.98 9.46 15.85
N GLU A 68 -14.79 9.74 17.14
CA GLU A 68 -15.16 8.83 18.22
C GLU A 68 -16.65 8.47 18.19
N GLN A 69 -17.51 9.43 17.87
CA GLN A 69 -18.94 9.17 17.72
C GLN A 69 -19.22 8.22 16.55
N PHE A 70 -18.54 8.36 15.40
CA PHE A 70 -18.71 7.46 14.24
C PHE A 70 -18.33 6.02 14.56
N HIS A 71 -17.22 5.81 15.28
CA HIS A 71 -16.84 4.48 15.80
C HIS A 71 -17.93 3.91 16.72
N LYS A 72 -18.46 4.73 17.64
CA LYS A 72 -19.52 4.30 18.58
C LYS A 72 -20.81 3.88 17.89
N VAL A 73 -21.19 4.53 16.79
CA VAL A 73 -22.41 4.20 16.03
C VAL A 73 -22.18 3.20 14.91
N GLY A 74 -20.95 2.73 14.69
CA GLY A 74 -20.60 1.73 13.69
C GLY A 74 -20.70 2.22 12.24
N ILE A 75 -20.55 3.54 12.01
CA ILE A 75 -20.46 4.10 10.65
C ILE A 75 -19.05 3.91 10.07
N VAL A 76 -18.04 3.87 10.95
CA VAL A 76 -16.64 3.58 10.63
C VAL A 76 -16.07 2.51 11.56
#